data_AF-A0A132GXI2-F1
#
_entry.id   AF-A0A132GXI2-F1
#
_cell.length_a   1.000
_cell.length_b   1.000
_cell.length_c   1.000
_cell.angle_alpha   90.00
_cell.angle_beta   90.00
_cell.angle_gamma   90.00
#
_symmetry.space_group_name_H-M   'P 1'
#
loop_
_entity.id
_entity.type
_entity.pdbx_description
1 polymer ?
#
loop_
_entity_poly.entity_id
_entity_poly.type
_entity_poly.pdbx_seq_one_letter_code
_entity_poly.pdbx_strand_id
1 'polypeptide(L)'
;MKRLSFIVLLFVLVTACGHKDKGFMPERLLTEQEMIDVMTDVQIIEADINFQKNQERERDPYDTTAVVAKDYVKITRSYYQQMFEHYGINDSIFTQNMRYYTERPEVLERIMDSVLQRLTAQSRRDDSQ
;
A
#
# COMPACT_ATOMS: atom_id res chain seq x y z
N MET A 1 -5.45 16.63 49.26
CA MET A 1 -5.26 15.42 48.42
C MET A 1 -5.70 15.58 46.95
N LYS A 2 -6.61 16.50 46.59
CA LYS A 2 -7.01 16.74 45.18
C LYS A 2 -5.90 17.28 44.26
N ARG A 3 -4.96 18.07 44.79
CA ARG A 3 -3.83 18.63 44.01
C ARG A 3 -2.74 17.62 43.68
N LEU A 4 -2.56 16.59 44.51
CA LEU A 4 -1.59 15.51 44.25
C LEU A 4 -2.08 14.60 43.10
N SER A 5 -3.40 14.41 42.99
CA SER A 5 -4.04 13.63 41.93
C SER A 5 -3.79 14.20 40.52
N PHE A 6 -3.76 15.53 40.40
CA PHE A 6 -3.46 16.20 39.12
C PHE A 6 -2.01 16.04 38.68
N ILE A 7 -1.06 16.00 39.63
CA ILE A 7 0.37 15.86 39.33
C ILE A 7 0.69 14.44 38.84
N VAL A 8 0.05 13.42 39.42
CA VAL A 8 0.20 12.03 38.98
C VAL A 8 -0.41 11.82 37.59
N LEU A 9 -1.56 12.44 37.30
CA LEU A 9 -2.17 12.39 35.97
C LEU A 9 -1.29 13.05 34.90
N LEU A 10 -0.61 14.15 35.24
CA LEU A 10 0.31 14.84 34.33
C LEU A 10 1.56 14.01 34.04
N PHE A 11 2.05 13.23 35.02
CA PHE A 11 3.24 12.40 34.87
C PHE A 11 3.02 11.16 33.97
N VAL A 12 1.81 10.60 33.96
CA VAL A 12 1.41 9.49 33.07
C VAL A 12 1.36 9.93 31.60
N LEU A 13 1.08 11.20 31.32
CA LEU A 13 1.05 11.73 29.95
C LEU A 13 2.45 11.87 29.32
N VAL A 14 3.51 11.97 30.13
CA VAL A 14 4.89 12.19 29.63
C VAL A 14 5.62 10.90 29.27
N THR A 15 5.19 9.75 29.80
CA THR A 15 5.82 8.44 29.53
C THR A 15 5.34 7.77 28.25
N ALA A 16 4.35 8.34 27.56
CA ALA A 16 3.88 7.86 26.25
C ALA A 16 4.86 8.19 25.10
N CYS A 17 5.96 8.91 25.39
CA CYS A 17 6.91 9.34 24.37
C CYS A 17 7.90 8.21 24.01
N GLY A 18 7.51 7.44 22.98
CA GLY A 18 8.39 6.94 21.92
C GLY A 18 9.56 6.07 22.36
N HIS A 19 9.30 4.79 22.63
CA HIS A 19 10.33 3.77 22.42
C HIS A 19 10.76 3.87 20.95
N LYS A 20 11.95 4.43 20.69
CA LYS A 20 12.62 4.32 19.40
C LYS A 20 13.13 2.90 19.28
N ASP A 21 12.21 1.96 19.09
CA ASP A 21 12.59 0.63 18.63
C ASP A 21 13.42 0.82 17.36
N LYS A 22 14.50 0.05 17.26
CA LYS A 22 15.26 -0.04 16.02
C LYS A 22 14.27 -0.61 15.00
N GLY A 23 13.67 0.29 14.22
CA GLY A 23 12.53 -0.03 13.35
C GLY A 23 12.82 -1.24 12.49
N PHE A 24 11.77 -1.96 12.11
CA PHE A 24 11.90 -3.15 11.28
C PHE A 24 12.76 -2.85 10.05
N MET A 25 13.68 -3.77 9.69
CA MET A 25 14.57 -3.64 8.52
C MET A 25 14.37 -4.83 7.58
N PRO A 26 14.00 -4.59 6.30
CA PRO A 26 13.87 -5.63 5.29
C PRO A 26 15.19 -6.32 4.96
N GLU A 27 15.11 -7.55 4.49
CA GLU A 27 16.24 -8.29 3.91
C GLU A 27 16.87 -7.56 2.71
N ARG A 28 16.01 -7.04 1.82
CA ARG A 28 16.38 -6.09 0.76
C ARG A 28 15.54 -4.85 0.95
N LEU A 29 16.16 -3.74 1.33
CA LEU A 29 15.50 -2.44 1.40
C LEU A 29 15.39 -1.87 -0.02
N LEU A 30 14.15 -1.65 -0.48
CA LEU A 30 13.88 -0.86 -1.67
C LEU A 30 14.16 0.61 -1.36
N THR A 31 14.72 1.33 -2.31
CA THR A 31 14.83 2.78 -2.25
C THR A 31 13.45 3.44 -2.32
N GLU A 32 13.33 4.70 -1.89
CA GLU A 32 12.06 5.44 -2.05
C GLU A 32 11.60 5.43 -3.51
N GLN A 33 12.53 5.53 -4.47
CA GLN A 33 12.23 5.51 -5.89
C GLN A 33 11.72 4.15 -6.38
N GLU A 34 12.40 3.06 -6.02
CA GLU A 34 11.91 1.69 -6.33
C GLU A 34 10.52 1.46 -5.70
N MET A 35 10.29 1.94 -4.48
CA MET A 35 8.99 1.80 -3.81
C MET A 35 7.90 2.63 -4.51
N ILE A 36 8.21 3.83 -5.00
CA ILE A 36 7.30 4.63 -5.82
C ILE A 36 6.95 3.87 -7.11
N ASP A 37 7.92 3.29 -7.79
CA ASP A 37 7.70 2.52 -9.03
C ASP A 37 6.79 1.31 -8.76
N VAL A 38 7.15 0.47 -7.79
CA VAL A 38 6.37 -0.71 -7.38
C VAL A 38 4.96 -0.32 -6.96
N MET A 39 4.79 0.71 -6.13
CA MET A 39 3.47 1.12 -5.66
C MET A 39 2.61 1.72 -6.76
N THR A 40 3.21 2.36 -7.76
CA THR A 40 2.48 2.84 -8.94
C THR A 40 1.86 1.65 -9.67
N ASP A 41 2.65 0.59 -9.92
CA ASP A 41 2.16 -0.62 -10.59
C ASP A 41 1.11 -1.37 -9.76
N VAL A 42 1.27 -1.41 -8.43
CA VAL A 42 0.23 -1.94 -7.53
C VAL A 42 -1.09 -1.21 -7.73
N GLN A 43 -1.10 0.13 -7.78
CA GLN A 43 -2.34 0.88 -8.00
C GLN A 43 -2.96 0.60 -9.37
N ILE A 44 -2.14 0.42 -10.41
CA ILE A 44 -2.61 0.09 -11.76
C ILE A 44 -3.23 -1.33 -11.79
N ILE A 45 -2.57 -2.30 -11.18
CA ILE A 45 -3.05 -3.69 -11.06
C ILE A 45 -4.39 -3.72 -10.32
N GLU A 46 -4.50 -3.02 -9.18
CA GLU A 46 -5.75 -2.94 -8.41
C GLU A 46 -6.86 -2.22 -9.18
N ALA A 47 -6.53 -1.17 -9.94
CA ALA A 47 -7.50 -0.49 -10.79
C ALA A 47 -8.06 -1.42 -11.88
N ASP A 48 -7.21 -2.19 -12.56
CA ASP A 48 -7.63 -3.17 -13.57
C ASP A 48 -8.50 -4.28 -12.96
N ILE A 49 -8.08 -4.85 -11.83
CA ILE A 49 -8.86 -5.87 -11.10
C ILE A 49 -10.24 -5.32 -10.72
N ASN A 50 -10.30 -4.10 -10.19
CA ASN A 50 -11.57 -3.47 -9.80
C ASN A 50 -12.45 -3.13 -11.01
N PHE A 51 -11.85 -2.70 -12.12
CA PHE A 51 -12.57 -2.46 -13.37
C PHE A 51 -13.25 -3.74 -13.89
N GLN A 52 -12.50 -4.85 -13.96
CA GLN A 52 -13.04 -6.14 -14.39
C GLN A 52 -14.16 -6.63 -13.46
N LYS A 53 -13.97 -6.53 -12.14
CA LYS A 53 -15.01 -6.87 -11.15
C LYS A 53 -16.30 -6.08 -11.33
N ASN A 54 -16.19 -4.78 -11.64
CA ASN A 54 -17.36 -3.94 -11.85
C ASN A 54 -18.07 -4.30 -13.16
N GLN A 55 -17.32 -4.54 -14.23
CA GLN A 55 -17.88 -4.97 -15.52
C GLN A 55 -18.66 -6.29 -15.40
N GLU A 56 -18.17 -7.25 -14.62
CA GLU A 56 -18.90 -8.50 -14.39
C GLU A 56 -20.16 -8.32 -13.56
N ARG A 57 -20.12 -7.47 -12.52
CA ARG A 57 -21.32 -7.13 -11.72
C ARG A 57 -22.41 -6.48 -12.58
N GLU A 58 -22.03 -5.67 -13.56
CA GLU A 58 -22.99 -5.09 -14.51
C GLU A 58 -23.60 -6.15 -15.44
N ARG A 59 -22.82 -7.16 -15.82
CA ARG A 59 -23.26 -8.24 -16.71
C ARG A 59 -24.26 -9.18 -16.05
N ASP A 60 -24.06 -9.54 -14.78
CA ASP A 60 -24.98 -10.35 -14.00
C ASP A 60 -25.12 -9.81 -12.55
N PRO A 61 -26.08 -8.89 -12.32
CA PRO A 61 -26.27 -8.26 -11.01
C PRO A 61 -26.74 -9.22 -9.90
N TYR A 62 -27.22 -10.41 -10.25
CA TYR A 62 -27.75 -11.39 -9.31
C TYR A 62 -26.73 -12.50 -8.98
N ASP A 63 -25.71 -12.71 -9.82
CA ASP A 63 -24.60 -13.62 -9.53
C ASP A 63 -23.53 -12.96 -8.66
N THR A 64 -23.76 -12.99 -7.35
CA THR A 64 -22.78 -12.57 -6.34
C THR A 64 -21.58 -13.52 -6.20
N THR A 65 -21.58 -14.66 -6.89
CA THR A 65 -20.51 -15.68 -6.82
C THR A 65 -19.51 -15.57 -7.97
N ALA A 66 -19.89 -15.00 -9.12
CA ALA A 66 -19.01 -14.74 -10.27
C ALA A 66 -17.80 -13.86 -9.90
N VAL A 67 -18.02 -12.83 -9.07
CA VAL A 67 -17.00 -11.86 -8.62
C VAL A 67 -15.88 -12.51 -7.78
N VAL A 68 -16.10 -13.74 -7.29
CA VAL A 68 -15.15 -14.49 -6.45
C VAL A 68 -14.65 -15.75 -7.18
N ALA A 69 -14.82 -15.82 -8.50
CA ALA A 69 -14.38 -16.96 -9.28
C ALA A 69 -12.87 -17.17 -9.09
N LYS A 70 -12.49 -18.44 -8.93
CA LYS A 70 -11.11 -18.95 -8.83
C LYS A 70 -10.16 -18.34 -9.88
N ASP A 71 -10.71 -17.90 -11.01
CA ASP A 71 -10.00 -17.25 -12.10
C ASP A 71 -9.49 -15.85 -11.71
N TYR A 72 -10.24 -15.06 -10.94
CA TYR A 72 -9.77 -13.76 -10.43
C TYR A 72 -8.55 -13.90 -9.53
N VAL A 73 -8.60 -14.83 -8.58
CA VAL A 73 -7.48 -15.10 -7.67
C VAL A 73 -6.23 -15.50 -8.47
N LYS A 74 -6.40 -16.24 -9.56
CA LYS A 74 -5.32 -16.64 -10.45
C LYS A 74 -4.77 -15.46 -11.26
N ILE A 75 -5.64 -14.62 -11.82
CA ILE A 75 -5.26 -13.42 -12.58
C ILE A 75 -4.52 -12.42 -11.69
N THR A 76 -5.07 -12.10 -10.51
CA THR A 76 -4.42 -11.23 -9.53
C THR A 76 -3.03 -11.77 -9.18
N ARG A 77 -2.92 -13.06 -8.86
CA ARG A 77 -1.61 -13.68 -8.59
C ARG A 77 -0.65 -13.54 -9.76
N SER A 78 -1.13 -13.71 -11.00
CA SER A 78 -0.33 -13.57 -12.21
C SER A 78 0.19 -12.14 -12.41
N TYR A 79 -0.62 -11.11 -12.14
CA TYR A 79 -0.19 -9.72 -12.21
C TYR A 79 0.88 -9.39 -11.18
N TYR A 80 0.64 -9.72 -9.91
CA TYR A 80 1.62 -9.50 -8.86
C TYR A 80 2.92 -10.29 -9.11
N GLN A 81 2.84 -11.52 -9.61
CA GLN A 81 4.02 -12.30 -9.97
C GLN A 81 4.86 -11.61 -11.07
N GLN A 82 4.23 -11.16 -12.15
CA GLN A 82 4.93 -10.44 -13.23
C GLN A 82 5.57 -9.15 -12.75
N MET A 83 4.86 -8.38 -11.91
CA MET A 83 5.40 -7.18 -11.28
C MET A 83 6.63 -7.52 -10.43
N PHE A 84 6.55 -8.55 -9.59
CA PHE A 84 7.67 -8.97 -8.76
C PHE A 84 8.88 -9.41 -9.61
N GLU A 85 8.66 -10.16 -10.69
CA GLU A 85 9.70 -10.53 -11.65
C GLU A 85 10.33 -9.28 -12.31
N HIS A 86 9.51 -8.30 -12.70
CA HIS A 86 9.98 -7.05 -13.31
C HIS A 86 10.94 -6.26 -12.41
N TYR A 87 10.62 -6.13 -11.12
CA TYR A 87 11.44 -5.42 -10.14
C TYR A 87 12.51 -6.30 -9.46
N GLY A 88 12.57 -7.58 -9.80
CA GLY A 88 13.47 -8.56 -9.17
C GLY A 88 13.22 -8.74 -7.67
N ILE A 89 11.97 -8.63 -7.24
CA ILE A 89 11.55 -8.80 -5.84
C ILE A 89 10.65 -10.03 -5.69
N ASN A 90 10.19 -10.30 -4.47
CA ASN A 90 9.17 -11.30 -4.19
C ASN A 90 8.19 -10.77 -3.13
N ASP A 91 7.13 -11.52 -2.86
CA ASP A 91 6.08 -11.17 -1.89
C ASP A 91 6.63 -10.84 -0.49
N SER A 92 7.65 -11.60 -0.04
CA SER A 92 8.29 -11.36 1.24
C SER A 92 9.02 -10.02 1.25
N ILE A 93 9.85 -9.74 0.25
CA ILE A 93 10.55 -8.46 0.12
C ILE A 93 9.56 -7.30 0.06
N PHE A 94 8.48 -7.42 -0.72
CA PHE A 94 7.44 -6.40 -0.80
C PHE A 94 6.79 -6.15 0.56
N THR A 95 6.35 -7.20 1.25
CA THR A 95 5.69 -7.11 2.56
C THR A 95 6.60 -6.50 3.63
N GLN A 96 7.87 -6.89 3.62
CA GLN A 96 8.88 -6.33 4.52
C GLN A 96 9.07 -4.82 4.27
N ASN A 97 9.18 -4.40 3.01
CA ASN A 97 9.31 -2.98 2.65
C ASN A 97 8.05 -2.18 2.99
N MET A 98 6.86 -2.76 2.78
CA MET A 98 5.61 -2.13 3.20
C MET A 98 5.60 -1.83 4.70
N ARG A 99 6.03 -2.81 5.52
CA ARG A 99 6.18 -2.62 6.97
C ARG A 99 7.21 -1.53 7.29
N TYR A 100 8.38 -1.57 6.64
CA TYR A 100 9.44 -0.59 6.84
C TYR A 100 8.95 0.85 6.62
N TYR A 101 8.23 1.10 5.53
CA TYR A 101 7.73 2.44 5.21
C TYR A 101 6.52 2.84 6.05
N THR A 102 5.66 1.90 6.45
CA THR A 102 4.53 2.17 7.36
C THR A 102 4.99 2.65 8.74
N GLU A 103 6.13 2.15 9.22
CA GLU A 103 6.77 2.63 10.47
C GLU A 103 7.44 4.01 10.30
N ARG A 104 7.45 4.59 9.09
CA ARG A 104 8.09 5.86 8.72
C ARG A 104 7.11 6.78 7.97
N PRO A 105 6.09 7.34 8.66
CA PRO A 105 4.96 8.00 8.02
C PRO A 105 5.35 9.18 7.11
N GLU A 106 6.32 10.00 7.50
CA GLU A 106 6.79 11.13 6.67
C GLU A 106 7.41 10.68 5.35
N VAL A 107 8.04 9.49 5.32
CA VAL A 107 8.62 8.92 4.10
C VAL A 107 7.54 8.29 3.24
N LEU A 108 6.62 7.56 3.88
CA LEU A 108 5.49 6.96 3.19
C LEU A 108 4.59 8.00 2.52
N GLU A 109 4.35 9.14 3.18
CA GLU A 109 3.58 10.25 2.62
C GLU A 109 4.21 10.75 1.31
N ARG A 110 5.52 11.01 1.28
CA ARG A 110 6.23 11.41 0.05
C ARG A 110 6.14 10.37 -1.06
N ILE A 111 6.25 9.09 -0.72
CA ILE A 111 6.10 7.99 -1.68
C ILE A 111 4.70 8.03 -2.28
N MET A 112 3.65 8.10 -1.45
CA MET A 112 2.26 8.10 -1.91
C MET A 112 1.90 9.36 -2.71
N ASP A 113 2.41 10.54 -2.33
CA ASP A 113 2.26 11.77 -3.11
C ASP A 113 2.88 11.64 -4.50
N SER A 114 4.06 11.02 -4.57
CA SER A 114 4.76 10.79 -5.84
C SER A 114 4.01 9.78 -6.72
N VAL A 115 3.45 8.71 -6.13
CA VAL A 115 2.56 7.77 -6.81
C VAL A 115 1.34 8.49 -7.38
N LEU A 116 0.68 9.33 -6.57
CA LEU A 116 -0.49 10.10 -7.01
C LEU A 116 -0.16 11.04 -8.17
N GLN A 117 0.98 11.73 -8.10
CA GLN A 117 1.44 12.62 -9.17
C GLN A 117 1.67 11.85 -10.49
N ARG A 118 2.28 10.67 -10.43
CA ARG A 118 2.53 9.83 -11.61
C ARG A 118 1.24 9.36 -12.26
N LEU A 119 0.32 8.81 -11.45
CA LEU A 119 -0.98 8.35 -11.93
C LEU A 119 -1.75 9.50 -12.58
N THR A 120 -1.80 10.67 -11.92
CA THR A 120 -2.46 11.86 -12.48
C THR A 120 -1.84 12.32 -13.80
N ALA A 121 -0.51 12.30 -13.89
CA ALA A 121 0.20 12.67 -15.11
C ALA A 121 -0.03 11.66 -16.24
N GLN A 122 -0.18 10.38 -15.92
CA GLN A 122 -0.49 9.33 -16.89
C GLN A 122 -1.94 9.47 -17.39
N SER A 123 -2.93 9.60 -16.52
CA SER A 123 -4.33 9.78 -16.92
C SER A 123 -4.53 10.99 -17.85
N ARG A 124 -3.87 12.12 -17.55
CA ARG A 124 -3.92 13.30 -18.41
C ARG A 124 -3.33 13.07 -19.81
N ARG A 125 -2.33 12.20 -19.93
CA ARG A 125 -1.75 11.83 -21.23
C ARG A 125 -2.72 10.95 -22.01
N ASP A 126 -3.35 10.00 -21.34
CA ASP A 126 -4.30 9.06 -21.94
C ASP A 126 -5.57 9.80 -22.44
N ASP A 127 -6.06 10.82 -21.70
CA ASP A 127 -7.20 11.67 -22.10
C ASP A 127 -6.91 12.60 -23.31
N SER A 128 -5.64 12.80 -23.65
CA SER A 128 -5.22 13.71 -24.73
C SER A 128 -5.03 13.04 -26.09
N GLN A 129 -5.21 11.71 -26.17
CA GLN A 129 -5.13 10.89 -27.39
C GLN A 129 -6.53 10.53 -27.90
#